data_AF-A0A264YAA1-F1
#
_entry.id   AF-A0A264YAA1-F1
#
_cell.length_a   1.000
_cell.length_b   1.000
_cell.length_c   1.000
_cell.angle_alpha   90.00
_cell.angle_beta   90.00
_cell.angle_gamma   90.00
#
_symmetry.space_group_name_H-M   'P 1'
#
loop_
_entity.id
_entity.type
_entity.pdbx_description
1 polymer ?
#
loop_
_entity_poly.entity_id
_entity_poly.type
_entity_poly.pdbx_seq_one_letter_code
_entity_poly.pdbx_strand_id
1 'polypeptide(L)' 'MERKRKERNESIIAEFKELAPKLTAQGKKPYRILRALAEKHGITTSGVRFILVGAGCYTTADELSKNI' A
#
# COMPACT_ATOMS: atom_id res chain seq x y z
N MET A 1 -2.73 -18.56 13.21
CA MET A 1 -3.10 -17.85 11.95
C MET A 1 -2.82 -16.35 12.00
N GLU A 2 -2.93 -15.67 13.15
CA GLU A 2 -2.68 -14.22 13.24
C GLU A 2 -1.24 -13.78 12.94
N ARG A 3 -0.22 -14.49 13.44
CA ARG A 3 1.19 -14.09 13.23
C ARG A 3 1.58 -13.96 11.76
N LYS A 4 1.26 -14.98 10.94
CA LYS A 4 1.52 -14.96 9.49
C LYS A 4 0.81 -13.80 8.78
N ARG A 5 -0.40 -13.43 9.25
CA ARG A 5 -1.17 -12.32 8.67
C ARG A 5 -0.52 -10.98 9.03
N LYS A 6 -0.04 -10.84 10.27
CA LYS A 6 0.66 -9.66 10.76
C LYS A 6 2.00 -9.46 10.04
N GLU A 7 2.81 -10.50 9.94
CA GLU A 7 4.11 -10.48 9.23
C GLU A 7 3.95 -10.08 7.76
N ARG A 8 2.93 -10.63 7.07
CA ARG A 8 2.62 -10.25 5.70
C ARG A 8 2.24 -8.77 5.58
N ASN A 9 1.39 -8.28 6.49
CA ASN A 9 0.97 -6.88 6.46
C ASN A 9 2.15 -5.93 6.72
N GLU A 10 3.01 -6.25 7.68
CA GLU A 10 4.23 -5.49 7.98
C GLU A 10 5.18 -5.48 6.78
N SER A 11 5.36 -6.62 6.11
CA SER A 11 6.16 -6.72 4.89
C SER A 11 5.60 -5.86 3.75
N ILE A 12 4.27 -5.87 3.54
CA ILE A 12 3.61 -5.02 2.53
C ILE A 12 3.85 -3.53 2.81
N ILE A 13 3.73 -3.11 4.08
CA ILE A 13 3.91 -1.71 4.49
C ILE A 13 5.37 -1.27 4.26
N ALA A 14 6.34 -2.11 4.67
CA ALA A 14 7.76 -1.81 4.50
C ALA A 14 8.13 -1.64 3.03
N GLU A 15 7.70 -2.58 2.18
CA GLU A 15 7.95 -2.52 0.73
C GLU A 15 7.30 -1.30 0.09
N PHE A 16 6.06 -0.96 0.48
CA PHE A 16 5.39 0.22 -0.03
C PHE A 16 6.14 1.51 0.33
N LYS A 17 6.62 1.65 1.58
CA LYS A 17 7.40 2.82 2.01
C LYS A 17 8.71 2.99 1.24
N GLU A 18 9.33 1.89 0.83
CA GLU A 18 10.56 1.94 0.04
C GLU A 18 10.30 2.26 -1.44
N LEU A 19 9.25 1.67 -2.02
CA LEU A 19 8.94 1.79 -3.45
C LEU A 19 8.17 3.08 -3.78
N ALA A 20 7.27 3.54 -2.91
CA ALA A 20 6.41 4.68 -3.19
C ALA A 20 7.18 5.98 -3.49
N PRO A 21 8.22 6.38 -2.72
CA PRO A 21 8.99 7.59 -3.03
C PRO A 21 9.75 7.47 -4.35
N LYS A 22 10.39 6.31 -4.58
CA LYS A 22 11.18 6.03 -5.81
C LYS A 22 10.30 6.12 -7.07
N LEU A 23 9.11 5.53 -7.00
CA LEU A 23 8.19 5.46 -8.14
C LEU A 23 7.39 6.75 -8.33
N THR A 24 7.08 7.47 -7.25
CA THR A 24 6.48 8.81 -7.32
C THR A 24 7.44 9.81 -7.95
N ALA A 25 8.73 9.78 -7.58
CA ALA A 25 9.76 10.59 -8.22
C ALA A 25 9.91 10.31 -9.73
N GLN A 26 9.59 9.08 -10.17
CA GLN A 26 9.56 8.69 -11.58
C GLN A 26 8.22 9.00 -12.28
N GLY A 27 7.28 9.68 -11.61
CA GLY A 27 5.95 10.00 -12.15
C GLY A 27 5.04 8.77 -12.36
N LYS A 28 5.37 7.61 -11.77
CA LYS A 28 4.54 6.41 -11.91
C LYS A 28 3.31 6.49 -11.01
N LYS A 29 2.16 6.07 -11.56
CA LYS A 29 0.89 6.05 -10.83
C LYS A 29 0.93 5.08 -9.65
N PRO A 30 0.46 5.47 -8.44
CA PRO A 30 0.45 4.63 -7.23
C PRO A 30 -0.24 3.27 -7.40
N TYR A 31 -1.27 3.20 -8.25
CA TYR A 31 -2.01 1.96 -8.54
C TYR A 31 -1.10 0.82 -9.05
N ARG A 32 -0.02 1.14 -9.79
CA ARG A 32 0.93 0.12 -10.26
C ARG A 32 1.69 -0.54 -9.10
N ILE A 33 1.98 0.23 -8.05
CA ILE A 33 2.65 -0.26 -6.83
C ILE A 33 1.72 -1.20 -6.07
N LEU A 34 0.46 -0.79 -5.89
CA LEU A 34 -0.55 -1.61 -5.22
C LEU A 34 -0.75 -2.94 -5.95
N ARG A 35 -0.77 -2.92 -7.28
CA ARG A 35 -0.88 -4.14 -8.10
C ARG A 35 0.32 -5.06 -7.93
N ALA A 36 1.55 -4.54 -8.00
CA ALA A 36 2.75 -5.35 -7.81
C ALA A 36 2.81 -5.99 -6.41
N LEU A 37 2.44 -5.24 -5.36
CA LEU A 37 2.37 -5.75 -4.00
C LEU A 37 1.28 -6.83 -3.85
N ALA A 38 0.13 -6.66 -4.51
CA ALA A 38 -0.97 -7.62 -4.51
C ALA A 38 -0.55 -8.96 -5.13
N GLU A 39 0.08 -8.91 -6.30
CA GLU A 39 0.59 -10.09 -7.02
C GLU A 39 1.67 -10.81 -6.20
N LYS A 40 2.61 -10.06 -5.61
CA LYS A 40 3.70 -10.64 -4.79
C LYS A 40 3.21 -11.32 -3.51
N HIS A 41 2.23 -10.73 -2.83
CA HIS A 41 1.74 -11.21 -1.53
C HIS A 41 0.51 -12.13 -1.63
N GLY A 42 0.05 -12.42 -2.85
CA GLY A 42 -1.09 -13.30 -3.12
C GLY A 42 -2.40 -12.77 -2.54
N ILE A 43 -2.60 -11.44 -2.55
CA ILE A 43 -3.82 -10.79 -2.06
C ILE A 43 -4.40 -9.84 -3.10
N THR A 44 -5.61 -9.35 -2.88
CA THR A 44 -6.23 -8.38 -3.79
C THR A 44 -5.63 -6.98 -3.61
N THR A 45 -5.66 -6.19 -4.67
CA THR A 45 -5.23 -4.77 -4.64
C THR A 45 -6.00 -3.97 -3.60
N SER A 46 -7.29 -4.25 -3.43
CA SER A 46 -8.12 -3.66 -2.37
C SER A 46 -7.64 -4.06 -0.97
N GLY A 47 -7.18 -5.30 -0.79
CA GLY A 47 -6.58 -5.76 0.47
C GLY A 47 -5.29 -5.02 0.80
N VAL A 48 -4.39 -4.85 -0.18
CA VAL A 48 -3.18 -4.03 -0.04
C VAL A 48 -3.54 -2.60 0.37
N ARG A 49 -4.50 -1.98 -0.35
CA ARG A 49 -4.97 -0.62 -0.04
C ARG A 49 -5.49 -0.51 1.39
N PHE A 50 -6.30 -1.46 1.84
CA PHE A 50 -6.84 -1.46 3.20
C PHE A 50 -5.73 -1.54 4.27
N ILE A 51 -4.73 -2.40 4.05
CA ILE A 51 -3.57 -2.51 4.96
C ILE A 51 -2.80 -1.20 5.02
N LEU A 52 -2.54 -0.57 3.88
CA LEU A 52 -1.76 0.66 3.81
C LEU A 52 -2.51 1.88 4.38
N VAL A 53 -3.83 1.96 4.17
CA VAL A 53 -4.69 2.98 4.79
C VAL A 53 -4.72 2.78 6.31
N GLY A 54 -4.95 1.56 6.79
CA GLY A 54 -4.93 1.25 8.23
C GLY A 54 -3.58 1.54 8.91
N ALA A 55 -2.49 1.53 8.14
CA ALA A 55 -1.15 1.90 8.60
C ALA A 55 -0.81 3.39 8.42
N GLY A 56 -1.74 4.21 7.91
CA GLY A 56 -1.51 5.64 7.62
C GLY A 56 -0.47 5.90 6.53
N CYS A 57 -0.11 4.87 5.74
CA CYS A 57 0.94 4.95 4.71
C CYS A 57 0.39 5.29 3.33
N TYR A 58 -0.92 5.22 3.15
CA TYR A 58 -1.59 5.53 1.89
C TYR A 58 -2.88 6.27 2.16
N THR A 59 -2.97 7.49 1.67
CA THR A 59 -4.16 8.34 1.79
C THR A 59 -4.95 8.22 0.49
N THR A 60 -6.25 8.03 0.61
CA THR A 60 -7.12 7.98 -0.57
C THR A 60 -7.50 9.41 -0.98
N ALA A 61 -7.80 9.64 -2.27
CA ALA A 61 -8.23 10.97 -2.73
C ALA A 61 -9.45 11.51 -1.94
N ASP A 62 -10.29 10.60 -1.44
CA ASP A 62 -11.46 10.88 -0.58
C ASP A 62 -11.06 11.45 0.80
N GLU A 63 -9.93 11.03 1.36
CA GLU A 63 -9.38 11.59 2.61
C GLU A 63 -8.64 12.91 2.39
N LEU A 64 -8.07 13.12 1.19
CA LEU A 64 -7.49 14.41 0.83
C LEU A 64 -8.57 15.50 0.75
N SER A 65 -9.79 15.14 0.33
CA SER A 65 -10.93 16.05 0.24
C SER A 65 -11.53 16.45 1.59
N LYS A 66 -11.28 15.71 2.68
CA LYS A 66 -11.79 16.03 4.03
C LYS A 66 -10.83 16.89 4.85
N ASN A 67 -9.61 17.12 4.35
CA ASN A 67 -8.58 17.95 5.00
C ASN A 67 -8.33 19.28 4.26
N ILE A 68 -9.27 19.69 3.39
CA ILE A 68 -9.28 21.01 2.74
C ILE A 68 -10.48 21.80 3.27
#